data_AF-A0A524KXZ5-F1
#
_entry.id   AF-A0A524KXZ5-F1
#
_cell.length_a   1.000
_cell.length_b   1.000
_cell.length_c   1.000
_cell.angle_alpha   90.00
_cell.angle_beta   90.00
_cell.angle_gamma   90.00
#
_symmetry.space_group_name_H-M   'P 1'
#
loop_
_entity.id
_entity.type
_entity.pdbx_description
1 polymer ?
#
loop_
_entity_poly.entity_id
_entity_poly.type
_entity_poly.pdbx_seq_one_letter_code
_entity_poly.pdbx_strand_id
1 'polypeptide(L)'
;MNNILISMFIDNELDLDDKAAFVVRAHGDASFREEALALLHQEKLLRSDVTVSVPETTIREKRGLRIPRWRDLMRPMGLVGSAVAAALVAVFLFVSYPHDAGTTVSHRFIIYQPDVTRVELAGSFNEWQPIALDKIGGSGYWEVTVDLPRGEHRFSYILEGDRKYADPTVITREQDDFGGENSVLMVDV
;
A
#
# COMPACT_ATOMS: atom_id res chain seq x y z
N MET A 1 -3.90 -30.61 2.07
CA MET A 1 -3.71 -29.16 1.85
C MET A 1 -5.09 -28.52 1.93
N ASN A 2 -5.30 -27.54 2.81
CA ASN A 2 -6.62 -27.08 3.23
C ASN A 2 -7.41 -26.44 2.08
N ASN A 3 -8.45 -27.12 1.57
CA ASN A 3 -9.38 -26.60 0.55
C ASN A 3 -9.98 -25.23 0.93
N ILE A 4 -10.10 -24.96 2.23
CA ILE A 4 -10.58 -23.71 2.79
C ILE A 4 -9.68 -22.52 2.40
N LEU A 5 -8.35 -22.73 2.41
CA LEU A 5 -7.39 -21.66 2.08
C LEU A 5 -7.41 -21.32 0.59
N ILE A 6 -7.61 -22.33 -0.28
CA ILE A 6 -7.72 -22.12 -1.73
C ILE A 6 -8.99 -21.33 -2.05
N SER A 7 -10.11 -21.66 -1.40
CA SER A 7 -11.37 -20.94 -1.58
C SER A 7 -11.28 -19.48 -1.13
N MET A 8 -10.59 -19.18 -0.02
CA MET A 8 -10.38 -17.81 0.46
C MET A 8 -9.56 -16.96 -0.52
N PHE A 9 -8.57 -17.55 -1.20
CA PHE A 9 -7.72 -16.82 -2.14
C PHE A 9 -8.39 -16.55 -3.50
N ILE A 10 -9.31 -17.43 -3.93
CA ILE A 10 -10.13 -17.20 -5.13
C ILE A 10 -11.21 -16.13 -4.87
N ASP A 11 -11.53 -15.86 -3.60
CA ASP A 11 -12.60 -14.95 -3.15
C ASP A 11 -12.35 -13.45 -3.39
N ASN A 12 -11.10 -13.05 -3.57
CA ASN A 12 -10.74 -11.62 -3.48
C ASN A 12 -11.19 -10.78 -4.69
N GLU A 13 -11.49 -11.39 -5.85
CA GLU A 13 -11.92 -10.65 -7.05
C GLU A 13 -13.07 -11.30 -7.85
N LEU A 14 -13.46 -12.53 -7.52
CA LEU A 14 -14.49 -13.28 -8.25
C LEU A 14 -15.75 -13.41 -7.39
N ASP A 15 -16.92 -13.12 -7.95
CA ASP A 15 -18.19 -13.36 -7.28
C ASP A 15 -18.56 -14.87 -7.23
N LEU A 16 -19.70 -15.20 -6.62
CA LEU A 16 -20.11 -16.61 -6.45
C LEU A 16 -20.40 -17.32 -7.78
N ASP A 17 -20.93 -16.61 -8.78
CA ASP A 17 -21.24 -17.17 -10.08
C ASP A 17 -19.96 -17.38 -10.89
N ASP A 18 -19.04 -16.42 -10.83
CA ASP A 18 -17.73 -16.52 -11.45
C ASP A 18 -16.89 -17.65 -10.84
N LYS A 19 -16.96 -17.87 -9.53
CA LYS A 19 -16.34 -19.02 -8.86
C LYS A 19 -16.91 -20.34 -9.37
N ALA A 20 -18.24 -20.43 -9.46
CA ALA A 20 -18.88 -21.64 -9.97
C ALA A 20 -18.43 -21.91 -11.42
N ALA A 21 -18.39 -20.87 -12.26
CA ALA A 21 -17.93 -20.96 -13.64
C ALA A 21 -16.44 -21.38 -13.73
N PHE A 22 -15.58 -20.84 -12.88
CA PHE A 22 -14.17 -21.20 -12.80
C PHE A 22 -13.99 -22.67 -12.43
N VAL A 23 -14.67 -23.15 -11.39
CA VAL A 23 -14.58 -24.56 -10.93
C VAL A 23 -15.08 -25.51 -12.01
N VAL A 24 -16.21 -25.19 -12.64
CA VAL A 24 -16.76 -26.00 -13.74
C VAL A 24 -15.78 -26.07 -14.90
N ARG A 25 -15.15 -24.94 -15.28
CA ARG A 25 -14.20 -24.88 -16.40
C ARG A 25 -12.87 -25.57 -16.06
N ALA A 26 -12.33 -25.38 -14.87
CA ALA A 26 -11.09 -26.02 -14.42
C ALA A 26 -11.19 -27.56 -14.34
N HIS A 27 -12.40 -28.08 -14.06
CA HIS A 27 -12.65 -29.53 -14.08
C HIS A 27 -13.07 -30.06 -15.46
N GLY A 28 -13.84 -29.28 -16.23
CA GLY A 28 -14.38 -29.68 -17.52
C GLY A 28 -13.40 -29.56 -18.69
N ASP A 29 -12.36 -28.74 -18.57
CA ASP A 29 -11.41 -28.45 -19.64
C ASP A 29 -9.96 -28.72 -19.19
N ALA A 30 -9.38 -29.80 -19.72
CA ALA A 30 -8.01 -30.18 -19.42
C ALA A 30 -6.99 -29.16 -19.96
N SER A 31 -7.26 -28.54 -21.10
CA SER A 31 -6.36 -27.57 -21.73
C SER A 31 -6.27 -26.29 -20.90
N PHE A 32 -7.42 -25.77 -20.46
CA PHE A 32 -7.50 -24.62 -19.56
C PHE A 32 -6.74 -24.87 -18.26
N ARG A 33 -6.90 -26.06 -17.66
CA ARG A 33 -6.19 -26.43 -16.43
C ARG A 33 -4.67 -26.47 -16.63
N GLU A 34 -4.21 -27.06 -17.73
CA GLU A 34 -2.78 -27.17 -18.04
C GLU A 34 -2.16 -25.80 -18.31
N GLU A 35 -2.86 -24.93 -19.05
CA GLU A 35 -2.43 -23.57 -19.31
C GLU A 35 -2.35 -22.73 -18.02
N ALA A 36 -3.38 -22.80 -17.17
CA ALA A 36 -3.37 -22.11 -15.88
C ALA A 36 -2.21 -22.57 -14.98
N LEU A 37 -1.92 -23.88 -14.95
CA LEU A 37 -0.77 -24.41 -14.22
C LEU A 37 0.57 -23.95 -14.80
N ALA A 38 0.68 -23.89 -16.14
CA ALA A 38 1.89 -23.42 -16.80
C ALA A 38 2.18 -21.94 -16.48
N LEU A 39 1.16 -21.08 -16.49
CA LEU A 39 1.29 -19.67 -16.11
C LEU A 39 1.73 -19.50 -14.65
N LEU A 40 1.15 -20.27 -13.73
CA LEU A 40 1.56 -20.24 -12.31
C LEU A 40 3.01 -20.72 -12.11
N HIS A 41 3.46 -21.72 -12.88
CA HIS A 41 4.86 -22.13 -12.86
C HIS A 41 5.79 -21.04 -13.41
N GLN A 42 5.40 -20.37 -14.49
CA GLN A 42 6.15 -19.24 -15.03
C GLN A 42 6.28 -18.10 -14.01
N GLU A 43 5.19 -17.75 -13.31
CA GLU A 43 5.24 -16.75 -12.26
C GLU A 43 6.18 -17.13 -11.12
N LYS A 44 6.15 -18.40 -10.68
CA LYS A 44 7.09 -18.90 -9.67
C LYS A 44 8.55 -18.74 -10.10
N LEU A 45 8.85 -19.01 -11.37
CA LEU A 45 10.19 -18.83 -11.93
C LEU A 45 10.61 -17.36 -11.97
N LEU A 46 9.69 -16.46 -12.30
CA LEU A 46 9.94 -15.01 -12.34
C LEU A 46 10.14 -14.42 -10.93
N ARG A 47 9.39 -14.93 -9.94
CA ARG A 47 9.50 -14.49 -8.54
C ARG A 47 10.68 -15.14 -7.80
N SER A 48 11.22 -16.25 -8.30
CA SER A 48 12.38 -16.91 -7.67
C SER A 48 13.69 -16.25 -8.10
N ASP A 49 14.25 -15.49 -7.16
CA ASP A 49 15.64 -15.02 -7.10
C ASP A 49 16.05 -13.86 -8.03
N VAL A 50 15.66 -12.65 -7.62
CA VAL A 50 16.46 -11.44 -7.88
C VAL A 50 17.16 -11.05 -6.57
N THR A 51 17.98 -11.94 -6.00
CA THR A 51 19.08 -11.49 -5.14
C THR A 51 20.19 -10.98 -6.03
N VAL A 52 20.03 -9.75 -6.55
CA VAL A 52 21.22 -8.97 -6.90
C VAL A 52 21.93 -8.74 -5.57
N SER A 53 22.90 -9.59 -5.26
CA SER A 53 23.89 -9.30 -4.24
C SER A 53 24.64 -8.07 -4.71
N VAL A 54 24.21 -6.91 -4.24
CA VAL A 54 24.96 -5.66 -4.41
C VAL A 54 26.31 -5.93 -3.76
N PRO A 55 27.43 -5.87 -4.50
CA PRO A 55 28.74 -6.09 -3.89
C PRO A 55 28.90 -5.05 -2.78
N GLU A 56 29.25 -5.49 -1.57
CA GLU A 56 29.54 -4.60 -0.45
C GLU A 56 30.70 -3.68 -0.84
N THR A 57 30.38 -2.49 -1.35
CA THR A 57 31.34 -1.41 -1.49
C THR A 57 31.72 -0.95 -0.08
N THR A 58 32.87 -1.42 0.39
CA THR A 58 33.50 -0.90 1.60
C THR A 58 33.94 0.54 1.35
N ILE A 59 33.05 1.50 1.65
CA ILE A 59 33.42 2.91 1.66
C ILE A 59 34.40 3.11 2.80
N ARG A 60 35.69 3.26 2.47
CA ARG A 60 36.74 3.59 3.42
C ARG A 60 36.51 5.00 3.97
N GLU A 61 35.87 5.10 5.12
CA GLU A 61 35.76 6.34 5.89
C GLU A 61 37.16 6.92 6.14
N LYS A 62 37.44 8.09 5.56
CA LYS A 62 38.59 8.90 5.95
C LYS A 62 38.32 9.47 7.34
N ARG A 63 38.80 8.77 8.37
CA ARG A 63 38.88 9.31 9.73
C ARG A 63 39.69 10.60 9.76
N GLY A 64 39.05 11.66 10.26
CA GLY A 64 39.71 12.67 11.08
C GLY A 64 39.93 14.03 10.44
N LEU A 65 38.88 14.86 10.39
CA LEU A 65 39.06 16.30 10.54
C LEU A 65 38.64 16.67 11.97
N ARG A 66 39.61 17.04 12.81
CA ARG A 66 39.36 17.50 14.18
C ARG A 66 38.71 18.88 14.11
N ILE A 67 37.39 18.92 14.21
CA ILE A 67 36.63 20.17 14.35
C ILE A 67 36.91 20.70 15.78
N PRO A 68 37.39 21.94 15.96
CA PRO A 68 37.65 22.48 17.28
C PRO A 68 36.33 22.61 18.06
N ARG A 69 36.40 22.39 19.38
CA ARG A 69 35.24 22.42 20.29
C ARG A 69 34.53 23.78 20.24
N TRP A 70 33.36 23.83 19.61
CA TRP A 70 32.50 25.03 19.52
C TRP A 70 31.91 25.52 20.85
N ARG A 71 32.31 24.95 22.00
CA ARG A 71 31.82 25.36 23.33
C ARG A 71 32.33 26.73 23.77
N ASP A 72 33.35 27.28 23.12
CA ASP A 72 33.90 28.61 23.48
C ASP A 72 33.33 29.77 22.65
N LEU A 73 32.49 29.50 21.64
CA LEU A 73 31.86 30.55 20.82
C LEU A 73 30.49 31.01 21.37
N MET A 74 29.89 30.25 22.27
CA MET A 74 28.57 30.55 22.85
C MET A 74 28.73 31.22 24.22
N ARG A 75 29.13 32.50 24.22
CA ARG A 75 28.69 33.42 25.28
C ARG A 75 27.18 33.62 25.09
N PRO A 76 26.34 33.48 26.13
CA PRO A 76 24.90 33.52 25.96
C PRO A 76 24.46 34.97 25.74
N MET A 77 24.25 35.35 24.48
CA MET A 77 23.40 36.50 24.15
C MET A 77 22.12 35.92 23.55
N GLY A 78 21.00 36.22 24.22
CA GLY A 78 19.77 35.44 24.19
C GLY A 78 19.20 35.14 22.81
N LEU A 79 18.66 33.93 22.66
CA LEU A 79 17.68 33.56 21.64
C LEU A 79 16.91 32.32 22.12
N VAL A 80 15.98 32.54 23.04
CA VAL A 80 14.90 31.59 23.34
C VAL A 80 13.92 31.70 22.17
N GLY A 81 14.13 30.93 21.09
CA GLY A 81 13.25 30.98 19.92
C GLY A 81 13.59 30.01 18.78
N SER A 82 14.78 29.42 18.75
CA SER A 82 15.24 28.63 17.58
C SER A 82 14.76 27.16 17.56
N ALA A 83 14.41 26.57 18.70
CA ALA A 83 14.05 25.15 18.76
C ALA A 83 12.69 24.85 18.09
N VAL A 84 11.73 25.77 18.22
CA VAL A 84 10.40 25.63 17.59
C VAL A 84 10.50 25.73 16.08
N ALA A 85 11.31 26.65 15.56
CA ALA A 85 11.49 26.83 14.13
C ALA A 85 12.14 25.61 13.45
N ALA A 86 13.15 24.99 14.08
CA ALA A 86 13.80 23.80 13.53
C ALA A 86 12.85 22.59 13.48
N ALA A 87 12.01 22.40 14.50
CA ALA A 87 10.97 21.37 14.50
C ALA A 87 9.92 21.63 13.43
N LEU A 88 9.46 22.89 13.26
CA LEU A 88 8.51 23.26 12.21
C LEU A 88 9.08 23.06 10.80
N VAL A 89 10.37 23.35 10.58
CA VAL A 89 11.04 23.07 9.30
C VAL A 89 11.19 21.57 9.07
N ALA A 90 11.49 20.77 10.10
CA ALA A 90 11.55 19.32 9.96
C ALA A 90 10.18 18.70 9.66
N VAL A 91 9.11 19.16 10.32
CA VAL A 91 7.72 18.76 10.01
C VAL A 91 7.35 19.23 8.60
N PHE A 92 7.68 20.47 8.22
CA PHE A 92 7.40 20.97 6.87
C PHE A 92 8.14 20.17 5.79
N LEU A 93 9.41 19.79 6.03
CA LEU A 93 10.15 18.93 5.13
C LEU A 93 9.55 17.52 5.08
N PHE A 94 9.13 16.95 6.21
CA PHE A 94 8.48 15.64 6.25
C PHE A 94 7.11 15.63 5.53
N VAL A 95 6.35 16.72 5.58
CA VAL A 95 5.07 16.91 4.88
C VAL A 95 5.26 17.28 3.40
N SER A 96 6.36 17.97 3.05
CA SER A 96 6.59 18.53 1.70
C SER A 96 7.62 17.77 0.87
N TYR A 97 8.11 16.60 1.31
CA TYR A 97 8.88 15.75 0.41
C TYR A 97 7.98 15.39 -0.77
N PRO A 98 8.35 15.81 -2.00
CA PRO A 98 7.63 15.32 -3.17
C PRO A 98 7.83 13.79 -3.17
N HIS A 99 6.75 13.04 -2.91
CA HIS A 99 6.67 11.66 -3.36
C HIS A 99 6.99 11.70 -4.85
N ASP A 100 7.99 10.93 -5.29
CA ASP A 100 8.53 10.95 -6.66
C ASP A 100 7.40 11.08 -7.69
N ALA A 101 7.20 12.30 -8.19
CA ALA A 101 6.09 12.67 -9.07
C ALA A 101 6.32 12.21 -10.52
N GLY A 102 7.14 11.17 -10.72
CA GLY A 102 7.63 10.78 -12.04
C GLY A 102 6.86 9.63 -12.68
N THR A 103 6.22 8.76 -11.90
CA THR A 103 5.54 7.58 -12.43
C THR A 103 4.40 7.17 -11.52
N THR A 104 3.17 7.28 -12.01
CA THR A 104 1.99 6.72 -11.36
C THR A 104 1.69 5.34 -11.92
N VAL A 105 1.19 4.45 -11.05
CA VAL A 105 0.67 3.14 -11.41
C VAL A 105 -0.83 3.15 -11.15
N SER A 106 -1.61 2.82 -12.18
CA SER A 106 -3.07 2.67 -12.04
C SER A 106 -3.36 1.47 -11.15
N HIS A 107 -3.91 1.73 -9.97
CA HIS A 107 -4.26 0.72 -8.97
C HIS A 107 -5.78 0.62 -8.81
N ARG A 108 -6.33 -0.60 -8.96
CA ARG A 108 -7.75 -0.89 -8.74
C ARG A 108 -7.95 -1.27 -7.28
N PHE A 109 -8.77 -0.50 -6.58
CA PHE A 109 -9.25 -0.83 -5.24
C PHE A 109 -10.59 -1.52 -5.37
N ILE A 110 -10.76 -2.65 -4.66
CA ILE A 110 -11.98 -3.45 -4.69
C ILE A 110 -12.30 -3.97 -3.30
N ILE A 111 -13.58 -3.93 -2.91
CA ILE A 111 -14.05 -4.47 -1.63
C ILE A 111 -15.45 -5.08 -1.75
N TYR A 112 -15.66 -6.22 -1.07
CA TYR A 112 -16.97 -6.85 -0.94
C TYR A 112 -17.73 -6.28 0.26
N GLN A 113 -18.79 -5.51 -0.01
CA GLN A 113 -19.69 -4.95 1.00
C GLN A 113 -21.14 -4.93 0.44
N PRO A 114 -21.86 -6.06 0.46
CA PRO A 114 -23.21 -6.15 -0.11
C PRO A 114 -24.26 -5.39 0.71
N ASP A 115 -24.04 -5.27 2.02
CA ASP A 115 -25.02 -4.72 2.98
C ASP A 115 -25.00 -3.19 3.07
N VAL A 116 -24.12 -2.53 2.32
CA VAL A 116 -23.98 -1.07 2.33
C VAL A 116 -24.47 -0.43 1.03
N THR A 117 -24.80 0.85 1.14
CA THR A 117 -25.33 1.70 0.08
C THR A 117 -24.32 2.75 -0.38
N ARG A 118 -23.25 2.96 0.40
CA ARG A 118 -22.17 3.89 0.06
C ARG A 118 -20.82 3.35 0.57
N VAL A 119 -19.84 3.34 -0.33
CA VAL A 119 -18.43 3.06 -0.02
C VAL A 119 -17.57 4.16 -0.60
N GLU A 120 -16.66 4.68 0.21
CA GLU A 120 -15.69 5.70 -0.19
C GLU A 120 -14.27 5.24 0.16
N LEU A 121 -13.27 5.70 -0.58
CA LEU A 121 -11.85 5.46 -0.36
C LEU A 121 -11.19 6.76 0.10
N ALA A 122 -10.41 6.69 1.18
CA ALA A 122 -9.59 7.81 1.65
C ALA A 122 -8.17 7.31 1.96
N GLY A 123 -7.16 8.08 1.57
CA GLY A 123 -5.77 7.70 1.82
C GLY A 123 -4.76 8.84 1.68
N SER A 124 -3.48 8.54 1.86
CA SER A 124 -2.41 9.53 1.79
C SER A 124 -2.28 10.18 0.41
N PHE A 125 -2.61 9.44 -0.67
CA PHE A 125 -2.53 9.91 -2.06
C PHE A 125 -3.58 10.95 -2.43
N ASN A 126 -4.65 11.10 -1.66
CA ASN A 126 -5.73 12.07 -1.90
C ASN A 126 -5.98 12.97 -0.68
N GLU A 127 -4.97 13.15 0.17
CA GLU A 127 -5.08 13.95 1.40
C GLU A 127 -6.26 13.54 2.30
N TRP A 128 -6.60 12.24 2.29
CA TRP A 128 -7.75 11.67 3.00
C TRP A 128 -9.12 12.24 2.57
N GLN A 129 -9.20 12.85 1.39
CA GLN A 129 -10.48 13.26 0.81
C GLN A 129 -11.25 12.02 0.33
N PRO A 130 -12.55 11.86 0.66
CA PRO A 130 -13.31 10.69 0.23
C PRO A 130 -13.47 10.63 -1.30
N ILE A 131 -13.18 9.48 -1.89
CA ILE A 131 -13.46 9.14 -3.29
C ILE A 131 -14.56 8.08 -3.30
N ALA A 132 -15.70 8.33 -3.94
CA ALA A 132 -16.77 7.35 -4.04
C ALA A 132 -16.36 6.14 -4.91
N LEU A 133 -16.73 4.93 -4.48
CA LEU A 133 -16.61 3.70 -5.27
C LEU A 133 -17.91 3.42 -6.02
N ASP A 134 -17.79 2.77 -7.17
CA ASP A 134 -18.90 2.29 -7.97
C ASP A 134 -19.26 0.84 -7.63
N LYS A 135 -20.56 0.51 -7.63
CA LYS A 135 -21.02 -0.89 -7.47
C LYS A 135 -20.75 -1.67 -8.76
N ILE A 136 -20.18 -2.87 -8.63
CA ILE A 136 -20.01 -3.81 -9.73
C ILE A 136 -21.32 -4.60 -9.93
N GLY A 137 -22.28 -4.01 -10.64
CA GLY A 137 -23.56 -4.65 -10.92
C GLY A 137 -24.29 -5.10 -9.65
N GLY A 138 -24.66 -6.39 -9.57
CA GLY A 138 -25.36 -7.00 -8.45
C GLY A 138 -24.51 -7.89 -7.54
N SER A 139 -23.19 -7.92 -7.73
CA SER A 139 -22.28 -8.88 -7.07
C SER A 139 -22.00 -8.56 -5.61
N GLY A 140 -22.28 -7.33 -5.15
CA GLY A 140 -21.92 -6.84 -3.81
C GLY A 140 -20.50 -6.27 -3.70
N TYR A 141 -19.74 -6.28 -4.79
CA TYR A 141 -18.43 -5.64 -4.86
C TYR A 141 -18.52 -4.17 -5.25
N TRP A 142 -17.56 -3.42 -4.74
CA TRP A 142 -17.36 -2.00 -4.99
C TRP A 142 -15.96 -1.78 -5.52
N GLU A 143 -15.78 -0.87 -6.50
CA GLU A 143 -14.47 -0.57 -7.05
C GLU A 143 -14.22 0.91 -7.33
N VAL A 144 -12.94 1.26 -7.37
CA VAL A 144 -12.44 2.50 -7.97
C VAL A 144 -11.01 2.27 -8.45
N THR A 145 -10.64 2.90 -9.56
CA THR A 145 -9.26 2.89 -10.04
C THR A 145 -8.61 4.25 -9.78
N VAL A 146 -7.45 4.26 -9.14
CA VAL A 146 -6.72 5.48 -8.76
C VAL A 146 -5.26 5.36 -9.22
N ASP A 147 -4.76 6.42 -9.83
CA ASP A 147 -3.35 6.55 -10.18
C ASP A 147 -2.52 6.87 -8.93
N LEU A 148 -1.69 5.92 -8.49
CA LEU A 148 -0.87 6.06 -7.31
C LEU A 148 0.58 6.34 -7.68
N PRO A 149 1.23 7.37 -7.11
CA PRO A 149 2.67 7.52 -7.18
C PRO A 149 3.37 6.28 -6.61
N ARG A 150 4.61 6.02 -7.03
CA ARG A 150 5.44 5.01 -6.35
C ARG A 150 5.62 5.36 -4.88
N GLY A 151 5.70 4.35 -4.03
CA GLY A 151 5.93 4.51 -2.60
C GLY A 151 4.81 3.97 -1.74
N GLU A 152 4.87 4.32 -0.46
CA GLU A 152 4.01 3.77 0.58
C GLU A 152 2.76 4.63 0.74
N HIS A 153 1.60 3.99 0.62
CA HIS A 153 0.32 4.65 0.74
C HIS A 153 -0.50 4.05 1.87
N ARG A 154 -1.01 4.90 2.74
CA ARG A 154 -1.97 4.52 3.78
C ARG A 154 -3.37 4.78 3.26
N PHE A 155 -4.30 3.86 3.46
CA PHE A 155 -5.69 4.06 3.06
C PHE A 155 -6.68 3.31 3.95
N SER A 156 -7.95 3.69 3.82
CA SER A 156 -9.09 2.97 4.40
C SER A 156 -10.34 3.19 3.57
N TYR A 157 -11.26 2.24 3.66
CA TYR A 157 -12.62 2.43 3.18
C TYR A 157 -13.45 3.14 4.25
N ILE A 158 -14.39 3.97 3.80
CA ILE A 158 -15.40 4.61 4.63
C ILE A 158 -16.75 4.07 4.18
N LEU A 159 -17.40 3.30 5.05
CA LEU A 159 -18.70 2.70 4.81
C LEU A 159 -19.79 3.59 5.42
N GLU A 160 -20.86 3.85 4.69
CA GLU A 160 -22.00 4.68 5.15
C GLU A 160 -21.62 6.10 5.64
N GLY A 161 -20.38 6.54 5.38
CA GLY A 161 -19.88 7.88 5.69
C GLY A 161 -19.20 8.09 7.03
N ASP A 162 -19.25 7.12 7.93
CA ASP A 162 -18.69 7.27 9.28
C ASP A 162 -17.86 6.05 9.73
N ARG A 163 -18.06 4.89 9.11
CA ARG A 163 -17.36 3.66 9.50
C ARG A 163 -16.09 3.48 8.70
N LYS A 164 -14.97 3.77 9.36
CA LYS A 164 -13.64 3.43 8.84
C LYS A 164 -13.46 1.91 8.84
N TYR A 165 -13.00 1.38 7.72
CA TYR A 165 -12.81 -0.05 7.50
C TYR A 165 -11.49 -0.29 6.77
N ALA A 166 -10.56 -0.97 7.44
CA ALA A 166 -9.30 -1.38 6.84
C ALA A 166 -9.56 -2.50 5.82
N ASP A 167 -8.78 -2.52 4.74
CA ASP A 167 -8.85 -3.56 3.74
C ASP A 167 -8.50 -4.93 4.38
N PRO A 168 -9.42 -5.93 4.31
CA PRO A 168 -9.19 -7.23 4.90
C PRO A 168 -8.13 -8.04 4.13
N THR A 169 -7.86 -7.68 2.87
CA THR A 169 -6.90 -8.35 1.99
C THR A 169 -5.47 -7.83 2.18
N VAL A 170 -5.32 -6.64 2.76
CA VAL A 170 -4.00 -6.04 3.06
C VAL A 170 -3.55 -6.48 4.46
N ILE A 171 -2.43 -7.20 4.49
CA ILE A 171 -1.84 -7.72 5.75
C ILE A 171 -1.17 -6.59 6.55
N THR A 172 -0.51 -5.66 5.87
CA THR A 172 0.22 -4.58 6.50
C THR A 172 -0.75 -3.50 6.98
N ARG A 173 -0.83 -3.32 8.29
CA ARG A 173 -1.71 -2.32 8.92
C ARG A 173 -0.94 -1.38 9.82
N GLU A 174 -1.43 -0.17 9.88
CA GLU A 174 -0.95 0.86 10.80
C GLU A 174 -2.10 1.30 11.68
N GLN A 175 -1.88 1.31 12.99
CA GLN A 175 -2.83 1.84 13.95
C GLN A 175 -2.79 3.36 13.89
N ASP A 176 -3.95 4.00 13.75
CA ASP A 176 -4.05 5.45 13.79
C ASP A 176 -4.10 5.99 15.24
N ASP A 177 -3.84 7.29 15.38
CA ASP A 177 -3.81 7.98 16.68
C ASP A 177 -5.18 8.06 17.38
N PHE A 178 -6.26 7.62 16.71
CA PHE A 178 -7.65 7.65 17.17
C PHE A 178 -8.23 6.25 17.39
N GLY A 179 -7.40 5.20 17.37
CA GLY A 179 -7.79 3.82 17.63
C GLY A 179 -8.40 3.07 16.44
N GLY A 180 -8.39 3.65 15.25
CA GLY A 180 -8.69 2.98 13.98
C GLY A 180 -7.45 2.33 13.36
N GLU A 181 -7.65 1.59 12.26
CA GLU A 181 -6.57 0.97 11.50
C GLU A 181 -6.60 1.45 10.04
N ASN A 182 -5.41 1.71 9.49
CA ASN A 182 -5.17 1.95 8.08
C ASN A 182 -4.54 0.72 7.43
N SER A 183 -4.87 0.46 6.18
CA SER A 183 -4.14 -0.47 5.32
C SER A 183 -2.95 0.24 4.68
N VAL A 184 -1.82 -0.46 4.58
CA VAL A 184 -0.58 0.08 3.99
C VAL A 184 -0.29 -0.66 2.70
N LEU A 185 -0.27 0.09 1.59
CA LEU A 185 0.02 -0.40 0.24
C LEU A 185 1.39 0.11 -0.21
N MET A 186 2.24 -0.80 -0.67
CA MET A 186 3.50 -0.46 -1.32
C MET A 186 3.31 -0.51 -2.83
N VAL A 187 3.52 0.61 -3.53
CA VAL A 187 3.41 0.69 -4.98
C VAL A 187 4.82 0.74 -5.59
N ASP A 188 5.18 -0.34 -6.28
CA ASP A 188 6.39 -0.48 -7.07
C ASP A 188 6.09 -0.39 -8.59
N VAL A 189 7.13 -0.30 -9.43
CA VAL A 189 7.03 -0.28 -10.92
C VAL A 189 7.43 -1.62 -11.49
#